data_AF-A0AAD9DI16-F1
#
_entry.id   AF-A0AAD9DI16-F1
#
_cell.length_a   1.000
_cell.length_b   1.000
_cell.length_c   1.000
_cell.angle_alpha   90.00
_cell.angle_beta   90.00
_cell.angle_gamma   90.00
#
_symmetry.space_group_name_H-M   'P 1'
#
loop_
_entity.id
_entity.type
_entity.pdbx_description
1 polymer ?
#
loop_
_entity_poly.entity_id
_entity_poly.type
_entity_poly.pdbx_seq_one_letter_code
_entity_poly.pdbx_strand_id
1 'polypeptide(L)'
;MMLGAMASTGSKQLLLQLGRNISYFGGRSSALYRCPMQPSQHTPIKNTFFSSTAAAIDVEVEVEVEEPVKNTTYSDLIRNRNKPSEEPDKKSVEKEKKPPFTYGHIRGINREKGYAIIRDEVSNEQIHLKFTNIDISESAQHNAKFVNPVFSSGARVRFQVMPNPINSGAMSAYDVQRWNGNKIPLLHYKDALKIALRSRAWLGHRCYEILDEEQDAAAMSEQIRQAYEDSNKSTEWARSQLTDSNKIIRECKAELGNEVFDILENIYQIDDVQRKVEEAFLRCERTLKELELLGIREEEEEPRQKRNPVVVV
;
A
#
# COMPACT_ATOMS: atom_id res chain seq x y z
N MET A 1 50.24 64.38 -12.83
CA MET A 1 51.02 63.22 -13.29
C MET A 1 50.24 61.95 -12.97
N MET A 2 50.15 61.05 -13.97
CA MET A 2 49.72 59.63 -13.99
C MET A 2 48.82 59.08 -12.87
N LEU A 3 47.58 58.65 -13.17
CA LEU A 3 47.16 57.31 -13.66
C LEU A 3 47.49 56.15 -12.71
N GLY A 4 46.43 55.48 -12.23
CA GLY A 4 46.51 54.22 -11.47
C GLY A 4 45.17 53.78 -10.90
N ALA A 5 44.32 53.17 -11.76
CA ALA A 5 43.15 52.37 -11.40
C ALA A 5 43.62 50.96 -10.93
N MET A 6 42.88 49.99 -10.37
CA MET A 6 41.48 49.55 -10.44
C MET A 6 41.18 48.52 -9.30
N ALA A 7 39.88 48.35 -9.04
CA ALA A 7 39.17 47.10 -8.64
C ALA A 7 39.46 46.50 -7.24
N SER A 8 38.51 45.86 -6.54
CA SER A 8 37.38 45.07 -7.02
C SER A 8 36.31 44.83 -5.94
N THR A 9 35.05 44.91 -6.38
CA THR A 9 33.84 44.16 -5.96
C THR A 9 33.32 44.27 -4.53
N GLY A 10 32.22 45.02 -4.41
CA GLY A 10 31.26 44.96 -3.32
C GLY A 10 30.08 44.00 -3.58
N SER A 11 29.37 43.72 -2.47
CA SER A 11 27.91 43.79 -2.30
C SER A 11 27.03 42.80 -3.07
N LYS A 12 25.82 42.41 -2.66
CA LYS A 12 25.00 42.41 -1.43
C LYS A 12 23.75 41.58 -1.84
N GLN A 13 23.15 40.91 -0.87
CA GLN A 13 21.73 40.55 -0.69
C GLN A 13 20.69 40.83 -1.82
N LEU A 14 19.74 39.89 -1.95
CA LEU A 14 18.24 40.00 -2.03
C LEU A 14 17.69 38.82 -2.86
N LEU A 15 16.81 37.92 -2.41
CA LEU A 15 15.42 38.00 -1.92
C LEU A 15 14.41 38.46 -3.01
N LEU A 16 13.51 37.55 -3.42
CA LEU A 16 12.10 37.68 -3.88
C LEU A 16 11.76 36.39 -4.69
N GLN A 17 10.82 35.51 -4.29
CA GLN A 17 9.34 35.59 -4.27
C GLN A 17 8.65 35.81 -5.63
N LEU A 18 7.47 35.16 -5.74
CA LEU A 18 6.45 35.14 -6.82
C LEU A 18 6.67 34.04 -7.87
N GLY A 19 5.67 33.26 -8.30
CA GLY A 19 4.23 33.32 -8.12
C GLY A 19 3.56 32.68 -9.34
N ARG A 20 2.76 31.64 -9.10
CA ARG A 20 1.58 31.12 -9.83
C ARG A 20 1.31 31.54 -11.31
N ASN A 21 0.85 30.53 -12.06
CA ASN A 21 -0.40 30.44 -12.85
C ASN A 21 -0.39 30.47 -14.40
N ILE A 22 -0.99 29.39 -14.95
CA ILE A 22 -2.08 29.35 -15.96
C ILE A 22 -1.76 29.06 -17.47
N SER A 23 -2.29 27.89 -17.89
CA SER A 23 -3.01 27.46 -19.12
C SER A 23 -2.39 27.31 -20.52
N TYR A 24 -2.65 26.11 -21.08
CA TYR A 24 -3.18 25.75 -22.42
C TYR A 24 -3.03 26.75 -23.60
N PHE A 25 -2.36 26.33 -24.68
CA PHE A 25 -2.95 25.91 -25.98
C PHE A 25 -1.83 25.58 -26.99
N GLY A 26 -2.15 24.72 -27.96
CA GLY A 26 -1.21 24.10 -28.90
C GLY A 26 -0.63 24.98 -30.00
N GLY A 27 0.24 24.37 -30.81
CA GLY A 27 0.80 24.98 -32.02
C GLY A 27 1.92 24.15 -32.62
N ARG A 28 1.62 23.51 -33.76
CA ARG A 28 2.54 22.76 -34.64
C ARG A 28 3.70 23.64 -35.13
N SER A 29 4.90 23.08 -35.26
CA SER A 29 5.61 22.93 -36.56
C SER A 29 7.10 22.58 -36.41
N SER A 30 7.46 21.45 -37.01
CA SER A 30 8.65 21.15 -37.81
C SER A 30 9.95 21.95 -37.58
N ALA A 31 11.01 21.24 -37.19
CA ALA A 31 12.33 21.41 -37.78
C ALA A 31 13.12 20.10 -37.76
N LEU A 32 13.43 19.62 -38.96
CA LEU A 32 14.33 18.51 -39.24
C LEU A 32 15.76 18.86 -38.80
N TYR A 33 16.35 18.05 -37.93
CA TYR A 33 17.79 17.87 -37.89
C TYR A 33 18.10 16.37 -37.82
N ARG A 34 18.54 15.83 -38.96
CA ARG A 34 19.22 14.54 -39.09
C ARG A 34 20.55 14.62 -38.35
N CYS A 35 20.73 13.80 -37.33
CA CYS A 35 22.05 13.36 -36.89
C CYS A 35 22.24 11.90 -37.30
N PRO A 36 23.37 11.52 -37.92
CA PRO A 36 23.63 10.14 -38.31
C PRO A 36 24.00 9.31 -37.07
N MET A 37 23.18 8.33 -36.71
CA MET A 37 23.58 7.30 -35.76
C MET A 37 24.41 6.24 -36.48
N GLN A 38 25.64 6.04 -36.00
CA GLN A 38 26.40 4.83 -36.27
C GLN A 38 25.75 3.63 -35.57
N PRO A 39 25.75 2.43 -36.19
CA PRO A 39 25.22 1.23 -35.56
C PRO A 39 26.20 0.72 -34.49
N SER A 40 25.82 0.89 -33.22
CA SER A 40 26.45 0.19 -32.10
C SER A 40 26.01 -1.27 -32.11
N GLN A 41 26.99 -2.16 -32.07
CA GLN A 41 26.85 -3.60 -32.13
C GLN A 41 25.99 -4.14 -30.98
N HIS A 42 25.01 -4.98 -31.33
CA HIS A 42 24.27 -5.81 -30.40
C HIS A 42 25.21 -6.89 -29.84
N THR A 43 25.52 -6.82 -28.55
CA THR A 43 25.94 -7.99 -27.76
C THR A 43 24.75 -8.48 -26.93
N PRO A 44 24.38 -9.77 -27.01
CA PRO A 44 23.29 -10.33 -26.24
C PRO A 44 23.72 -10.52 -24.78
N ILE A 45 23.09 -9.81 -23.85
CA ILE A 45 23.23 -10.08 -22.41
C ILE A 45 22.46 -11.38 -22.14
N LYS A 46 23.22 -12.45 -21.95
CA LYS A 46 22.72 -13.73 -21.44
C LYS A 46 22.39 -13.56 -19.96
N ASN A 47 21.12 -13.80 -19.61
CA ASN A 47 20.69 -14.06 -18.25
C ASN A 47 21.43 -15.28 -17.70
N THR A 48 22.29 -15.09 -16.71
CA THR A 48 22.77 -16.17 -15.85
C THR A 48 22.19 -15.98 -14.45
N PHE A 49 21.12 -16.74 -14.21
CA PHE A 49 20.64 -17.15 -12.91
C PHE A 49 21.81 -17.65 -12.04
N PHE A 50 21.81 -17.25 -10.76
CA PHE A 50 22.63 -17.86 -9.73
C PHE A 50 22.15 -19.31 -9.50
N SER A 51 22.91 -20.27 -10.04
CA SER A 51 22.89 -21.67 -9.65
C SER A 51 24.24 -21.97 -8.99
N SER A 52 24.26 -22.06 -7.66
CA SER A 52 25.45 -22.43 -6.90
C SER A 52 25.58 -23.95 -6.88
N THR A 53 26.40 -24.48 -7.78
CA THR A 53 26.96 -25.83 -7.67
C THR A 53 28.32 -25.74 -6.99
N ALA A 54 28.49 -26.58 -5.97
CA ALA A 54 29.72 -26.72 -5.20
C ALA A 54 30.85 -27.27 -6.07
N ALA A 55 32.02 -26.63 -6.00
CA ALA A 55 33.28 -27.20 -6.42
C ALA A 55 34.29 -26.98 -5.31
N ALA A 56 34.79 -28.09 -4.76
CA ALA A 56 35.86 -28.15 -3.79
C ALA A 56 37.16 -27.60 -4.40
N ILE A 57 37.85 -26.76 -3.63
CA ILE A 57 39.25 -26.41 -3.89
C ILE A 57 39.99 -26.78 -2.61
N ASP A 58 40.79 -27.85 -2.70
CA ASP A 58 41.77 -28.24 -1.70
C ASP A 58 42.89 -27.21 -1.70
N VAL A 59 43.06 -26.51 -0.58
CA VAL A 59 44.27 -25.75 -0.27
C VAL A 59 44.74 -26.22 1.10
N GLU A 60 45.80 -27.02 1.08
CA GLU A 60 46.57 -27.40 2.26
C GLU A 60 47.32 -26.15 2.78
N VAL A 61 46.98 -25.69 3.98
CA VAL A 61 47.85 -24.83 4.80
C VAL A 61 47.85 -25.39 6.21
N GLU A 62 49.03 -25.82 6.66
CA GLU A 62 49.29 -26.31 8.00
C GLU A 62 49.38 -25.15 9.01
N VAL A 63 48.55 -25.28 10.05
CA VAL A 63 48.81 -25.07 11.49
C VAL A 63 49.22 -23.67 11.98
N GLU A 64 48.31 -23.05 12.73
CA GLU A 64 48.59 -22.60 14.10
C GLU A 64 47.29 -22.63 14.94
N VAL A 65 47.40 -23.15 16.16
CA VAL A 65 46.30 -23.53 17.05
C VAL A 65 45.90 -22.33 17.92
N GLU A 66 44.72 -21.77 17.68
CA GLU A 66 43.98 -20.97 18.67
C GLU A 66 42.53 -21.46 18.78
N GLU A 67 42.03 -21.48 20.01
CA GLU A 67 40.83 -22.16 20.48
C GLU A 67 39.52 -21.69 19.79
N PRO A 68 38.49 -22.54 19.67
CA PRO A 68 37.28 -22.17 18.92
C PRO A 68 36.39 -21.21 19.72
N VAL A 69 36.31 -19.96 19.27
CA VAL A 69 35.21 -19.06 19.59
C VAL A 69 33.92 -19.69 19.05
N LYS A 70 32.99 -20.01 19.95
CA LYS A 70 31.70 -20.61 19.62
C LYS A 70 30.89 -19.68 18.72
N ASN A 71 30.72 -20.05 17.46
CA ASN A 71 29.77 -19.45 16.55
C ASN A 71 28.34 -19.69 17.05
N THR A 72 27.73 -18.65 17.63
CA THR A 72 26.30 -18.59 17.90
C THR A 72 25.53 -18.63 16.58
N THR A 73 24.84 -19.73 16.33
CA THR A 73 24.00 -19.89 15.15
C THR A 73 22.63 -19.26 15.44
N TYR A 74 21.94 -18.72 14.42
CA TYR A 74 20.64 -18.04 14.50
C TYR A 74 19.55 -18.84 15.25
N SER A 75 19.72 -20.15 15.39
CA SER A 75 18.90 -21.08 16.17
C SER A 75 18.99 -20.92 17.69
N ASP A 76 20.07 -20.33 18.22
CA ASP A 76 20.28 -20.19 19.67
C ASP A 76 19.49 -19.02 20.28
N LEU A 77 19.10 -18.03 19.45
CA LEU A 77 18.25 -16.90 19.87
C LEU A 77 16.78 -17.30 20.09
N ILE A 78 16.36 -18.48 19.62
CA ILE A 78 14.95 -18.93 19.66
C ILE A 78 14.70 -19.87 20.87
N ARG A 79 15.74 -20.37 21.54
CA ARG A 79 15.60 -21.46 22.53
C ARG A 79 15.34 -21.03 23.99
N ASN A 80 15.41 -19.74 24.32
CA ASN A 80 15.16 -19.24 25.69
C ASN A 80 13.70 -18.81 25.92
N ARG A 81 12.73 -19.62 25.51
CA ARG A 81 11.29 -19.28 25.62
C ARG A 81 10.47 -20.07 26.65
N ASN A 82 11.08 -20.91 27.47
CA ASN A 82 10.34 -21.69 28.47
C ASN A 82 10.95 -21.56 29.88
N LYS A 83 10.59 -20.49 30.60
CA LYS A 83 10.37 -20.55 32.06
C LYS A 83 9.07 -19.80 32.40
N PRO A 84 8.26 -20.28 33.36
CA PRO A 84 6.95 -19.71 33.67
C PRO A 84 7.13 -18.40 34.43
N SER A 85 6.48 -17.33 33.98
CA SER A 85 6.44 -16.06 34.69
C SER A 85 5.59 -16.19 35.94
N GLU A 86 6.13 -15.75 37.07
CA GLU A 86 5.38 -15.43 38.29
C GLU A 86 4.24 -14.44 37.96
N GLU A 87 3.12 -14.64 38.64
CA GLU A 87 1.86 -13.91 38.49
C GLU A 87 2.04 -12.40 38.70
N PRO A 88 1.47 -11.52 37.85
CA PRO A 88 1.21 -10.16 38.24
C PRO A 88 -0.20 -10.04 38.83
N ASP A 89 -0.24 -9.34 39.96
CA ASP A 89 -1.40 -8.94 40.73
C ASP A 89 -2.62 -8.54 39.88
N LYS A 90 -3.75 -9.16 40.21
CA LYS A 90 -5.09 -8.81 39.72
C LYS A 90 -5.49 -7.43 40.24
N LYS A 91 -5.00 -6.36 39.61
CA LYS A 91 -5.73 -5.09 39.57
C LYS A 91 -6.85 -5.25 38.55
N SER A 92 -8.06 -5.36 39.08
CA SER A 92 -9.32 -5.35 38.36
C SER A 92 -9.42 -4.09 37.50
N VAL A 93 -9.06 -4.22 36.22
CA VAL A 93 -9.48 -3.30 35.18
C VAL A 93 -10.99 -3.47 35.05
N GLU A 94 -11.75 -2.50 35.53
CA GLU A 94 -13.14 -2.32 35.12
C GLU A 94 -13.16 -2.30 33.59
N LYS A 95 -13.57 -3.41 32.98
CA LYS A 95 -13.83 -3.47 31.55
C LYS A 95 -15.00 -2.53 31.30
N GLU A 96 -14.71 -1.32 30.83
CA GLU A 96 -15.73 -0.43 30.26
C GLU A 96 -16.60 -1.28 29.31
N LYS A 97 -17.88 -1.41 29.66
CA LYS A 97 -18.81 -2.19 28.85
C LYS A 97 -18.94 -1.46 27.52
N LYS A 98 -18.31 -2.02 26.47
CA LYS A 98 -18.50 -1.55 25.10
C LYS A 98 -20.00 -1.45 24.84
N PRO A 99 -20.51 -0.32 24.33
CA PRO A 99 -21.93 -0.16 24.12
C PRO A 99 -22.41 -1.20 23.10
N PRO A 100 -23.68 -1.61 23.20
CA PRO A 100 -24.23 -2.65 22.34
C PRO A 100 -24.22 -2.20 20.88
N PHE A 101 -24.03 -3.17 19.99
CA PHE A 101 -24.21 -2.94 18.56
C PHE A 101 -25.69 -2.68 18.25
N THR A 102 -25.92 -1.69 17.40
CA THR A 102 -27.22 -1.35 16.80
C THR A 102 -27.15 -1.59 15.28
N TYR A 103 -28.30 -1.63 14.62
CA TYR A 103 -28.43 -1.92 13.19
C TYR A 103 -29.08 -0.75 12.44
N GLY A 104 -28.68 -0.57 11.20
CA GLY A 104 -29.17 0.53 10.37
C GLY A 104 -28.84 0.35 8.91
N HIS A 105 -29.39 1.24 8.09
CA HIS A 105 -29.21 1.25 6.65
C HIS A 105 -28.47 2.50 6.20
N ILE A 106 -27.47 2.35 5.33
CA ILE A 106 -26.81 3.48 4.69
C ILE A 106 -27.82 4.21 3.79
N ARG A 107 -28.05 5.51 4.02
CA ARG A 107 -28.98 6.33 3.22
C ARG A 107 -28.26 7.24 2.23
N GLY A 108 -27.20 7.89 2.69
CA GLY A 108 -26.43 8.83 1.88
C GLY A 108 -24.94 8.54 2.01
N ILE A 109 -24.21 8.66 0.91
CA ILE A 109 -22.77 8.47 0.86
C ILE A 109 -22.17 9.70 0.20
N ASN A 110 -21.26 10.37 0.88
CA ASN A 110 -20.47 11.45 0.32
C ASN A 110 -18.99 11.03 0.37
N ARG A 111 -18.50 10.49 -0.76
CA ARG A 111 -17.13 9.99 -0.87
C ARG A 111 -16.10 11.11 -0.84
N GLU A 112 -16.40 12.25 -1.46
CA GLU A 112 -15.51 13.41 -1.49
C GLU A 112 -15.25 13.99 -0.09
N LYS A 113 -16.29 14.01 0.75
CA LYS A 113 -16.20 14.51 2.13
C LYS A 113 -15.91 13.39 3.15
N GLY A 114 -15.75 12.15 2.72
CA GLY A 114 -15.36 11.03 3.58
C GLY A 114 -16.40 10.64 4.65
N TYR A 115 -17.69 10.80 4.37
CA TYR A 115 -18.75 10.45 5.32
C TYR A 115 -19.96 9.78 4.66
N ALA A 116 -20.74 9.07 5.48
CA ALA A 116 -22.05 8.53 5.15
C ALA A 116 -23.06 8.88 6.25
N ILE A 117 -24.34 8.72 5.92
CA ILE A 117 -25.45 8.86 6.85
C ILE A 117 -26.10 7.49 6.98
N ILE A 118 -26.22 7.01 8.21
CA ILE A 118 -26.93 5.79 8.56
C ILE A 118 -28.31 6.18 9.08
N ARG A 119 -29.35 5.47 8.67
CA ARG A 119 -30.67 5.54 9.29
C ARG A 119 -30.82 4.35 10.21
N ASP A 120 -30.96 4.61 11.50
CA ASP A 120 -31.12 3.59 12.52
C ASP A 120 -32.41 2.79 12.31
N GLU A 121 -32.40 1.49 12.55
CA GLU A 121 -33.60 0.64 12.41
C GLU A 121 -34.60 0.82 13.56
N VAL A 122 -34.13 1.17 14.76
CA VAL A 122 -34.95 1.22 15.98
C VAL A 122 -35.44 2.64 16.24
N SER A 123 -34.52 3.60 16.34
CA SER A 123 -34.86 5.00 16.62
C SER A 123 -35.30 5.77 15.39
N ASN A 124 -35.02 5.24 14.19
CA ASN A 124 -35.27 5.90 12.92
C ASN A 124 -34.53 7.25 12.75
N GLU A 125 -33.54 7.52 13.61
CA GLU A 125 -32.72 8.72 13.59
C GLU A 125 -31.63 8.66 12.52
N GLN A 126 -31.11 9.83 12.15
CA GLN A 126 -29.96 9.95 11.26
C GLN A 126 -28.67 10.00 12.07
N ILE A 127 -27.80 9.04 11.83
CA ILE A 127 -26.52 8.88 12.52
C ILE A 127 -25.40 9.17 11.52
N HIS A 128 -24.49 10.06 11.91
CA HIS A 128 -23.35 10.44 11.08
C HIS A 128 -22.26 9.36 11.15
N LEU A 129 -21.72 8.96 9.99
CA LEU A 129 -20.59 8.04 9.90
C LEU A 129 -19.44 8.73 9.18
N LYS A 130 -18.33 8.99 9.87
CA LYS A 130 -17.06 9.28 9.19
C LYS A 130 -16.40 7.98 8.75
N PHE A 131 -15.82 7.92 7.56
CA PHE A 131 -15.22 6.68 7.08
C PHE A 131 -14.05 6.18 7.95
N THR A 132 -13.34 7.10 8.59
CA THR A 132 -12.29 6.80 9.59
C THR A 132 -12.82 6.09 10.84
N ASN A 133 -14.14 6.12 11.09
CA ASN A 133 -14.74 5.46 12.25
C ASN A 133 -15.19 4.03 11.94
N ILE A 134 -15.05 3.58 10.68
CA ILE A 134 -15.39 2.21 10.29
C ILE A 134 -14.35 1.23 10.88
N ASP A 135 -13.07 1.58 10.76
CA ASP A 135 -11.96 0.88 11.42
C ASP A 135 -11.20 1.90 12.27
N ILE A 136 -11.28 1.73 13.59
CA ILE A 136 -10.63 2.62 14.57
C ILE A 136 -9.18 2.25 14.85
N SER A 137 -8.61 1.28 14.12
CA SER A 137 -7.20 0.94 14.25
C SER A 137 -6.28 2.12 13.89
N GLU A 138 -5.13 2.20 14.55
CA GLU A 138 -4.11 3.21 14.28
C GLU A 138 -3.68 3.21 12.81
N SER A 139 -3.53 2.02 12.21
CA SER A 139 -3.21 1.86 10.79
C SER A 139 -4.24 2.51 9.87
N ALA A 140 -5.54 2.37 10.17
CA ALA A 140 -6.60 3.00 9.38
C ALA A 140 -6.61 4.53 9.56
N GLN A 141 -6.35 5.03 10.77
CA GLN A 141 -6.25 6.47 11.04
C GLN A 141 -5.05 7.11 10.33
N HIS A 142 -3.88 6.47 10.37
CA HIS A 142 -2.69 6.92 9.64
C HIS A 142 -2.94 7.00 8.12
N ASN A 143 -3.79 6.11 7.61
CA ASN A 143 -4.14 6.01 6.20
C ASN A 143 -5.49 6.67 5.85
N ALA A 144 -6.04 7.54 6.70
CA ALA A 144 -7.38 8.13 6.55
C ALA A 144 -7.67 8.72 5.16
N LYS A 145 -6.67 9.30 4.50
CA LYS A 145 -6.78 9.90 3.16
C LYS A 145 -7.11 8.91 2.04
N PHE A 146 -6.86 7.62 2.26
CA PHE A 146 -7.15 6.55 1.29
C PHE A 146 -8.43 5.80 1.61
N VAL A 147 -9.03 6.03 2.79
CA VAL A 147 -10.21 5.30 3.24
C VAL A 147 -11.39 5.66 2.35
N ASN A 148 -11.80 4.70 1.53
CA ASN A 148 -12.93 4.77 0.64
C ASN A 148 -13.70 3.43 0.71
N PRO A 149 -14.63 3.31 1.68
CA PRO A 149 -15.23 2.04 2.02
C PRO A 149 -16.15 1.50 0.92
N VAL A 150 -16.10 0.19 0.73
CA VAL A 150 -16.82 -0.53 -0.32
C VAL A 150 -18.21 -0.96 0.18
N PHE A 151 -19.13 0.00 0.26
CA PHE A 151 -20.56 -0.25 0.44
C PHE A 151 -21.43 0.69 -0.42
N SER A 152 -22.67 0.26 -0.66
CA SER A 152 -23.68 0.97 -1.44
C SER A 152 -24.75 1.62 -0.55
N SER A 153 -25.48 2.58 -1.10
CA SER A 153 -26.71 3.06 -0.45
C SER A 153 -27.70 1.89 -0.34
N GLY A 154 -28.44 1.85 0.77
CA GLY A 154 -29.31 0.75 1.16
C GLY A 154 -28.61 -0.42 1.84
N ALA A 155 -27.26 -0.43 1.92
CA ALA A 155 -26.55 -1.50 2.63
C ALA A 155 -26.90 -1.50 4.12
N ARG A 156 -27.23 -2.68 4.64
CA ARG A 156 -27.46 -2.90 6.07
C ARG A 156 -26.14 -3.09 6.81
N VAL A 157 -25.95 -2.35 7.89
CA VAL A 157 -24.74 -2.32 8.71
C VAL A 157 -25.07 -2.48 10.18
N ARG A 158 -24.09 -2.96 10.96
CA ARG A 158 -24.11 -2.90 12.42
C ARG A 158 -23.04 -1.93 12.89
N PHE A 159 -23.32 -1.17 13.94
CA PHE A 159 -22.41 -0.13 14.44
C PHE A 159 -22.66 0.13 15.92
N GLN A 160 -21.72 0.80 16.57
CA GLN A 160 -21.91 1.37 17.89
C GLN A 160 -22.14 2.88 17.76
N VAL A 161 -22.86 3.45 18.72
CA VAL A 161 -23.23 4.87 18.72
C VAL A 161 -22.51 5.58 19.85
N MET A 162 -21.91 6.72 19.53
CA MET A 162 -21.28 7.60 20.49
C MET A 162 -21.73 9.05 20.22
N PRO A 163 -21.90 9.88 21.26
CA PRO A 163 -22.10 11.32 21.08
C PRO A 163 -20.95 11.89 20.26
N ASN A 164 -21.27 12.71 19.27
CA ASN A 164 -20.25 13.37 18.46
C ASN A 164 -19.48 14.37 19.34
N PRO A 165 -18.14 14.27 19.43
CA PRO A 165 -17.36 15.15 20.29
C PRO A 165 -17.40 16.62 19.87
N ILE A 166 -17.74 16.90 18.60
CA ILE A 166 -17.79 18.27 18.06
C ILE A 166 -19.18 18.89 18.25
N ASN A 167 -20.23 18.08 18.08
CA ASN A 167 -21.62 18.52 18.19
C ASN A 167 -22.33 17.61 19.20
N SER A 168 -22.44 18.07 20.44
CA SER A 168 -23.00 17.30 21.56
C SER A 168 -24.43 16.79 21.36
N GLY A 169 -25.18 17.33 20.39
CA GLY A 169 -26.51 16.87 20.01
C GLY A 169 -26.57 15.90 18.82
N ALA A 170 -25.45 15.62 18.14
CA ALA A 170 -25.42 14.72 16.98
C ALA A 170 -24.80 13.37 17.37
N MET A 171 -25.43 12.27 16.96
CA MET A 171 -24.89 10.93 17.16
C MET A 171 -23.93 10.55 16.03
N SER A 172 -22.80 9.92 16.39
CA SER A 172 -21.83 9.37 15.45
C SER A 172 -21.75 7.86 15.57
N ALA A 173 -21.71 7.19 14.42
CA ALA A 173 -21.43 5.76 14.33
C ALA A 173 -19.92 5.50 14.38
N TYR A 174 -19.54 4.37 15.00
CA TYR A 174 -18.18 3.84 15.03
C TYR A 174 -18.17 2.31 15.09
N ASP A 175 -17.01 1.70 14.83
CA ASP A 175 -16.83 0.24 14.70
C ASP A 175 -17.88 -0.37 13.76
N VAL A 176 -18.00 0.24 12.57
CA VAL A 176 -19.06 -0.09 11.62
C VAL A 176 -18.67 -1.33 10.84
N GLN A 177 -19.56 -2.31 10.83
CA GLN A 177 -19.34 -3.59 10.18
C GLN A 177 -20.57 -3.94 9.33
N ARG A 178 -20.42 -4.92 8.44
CA ARG A 178 -21.56 -5.47 7.72
C ARG A 178 -22.54 -6.08 8.74
N TRP A 179 -23.81 -6.18 8.37
CA TRP A 179 -24.85 -6.74 9.26
C TRP A 179 -24.51 -8.15 9.79
N ASN A 180 -23.80 -8.95 8.99
CA ASN A 180 -23.35 -10.30 9.34
C ASN A 180 -22.08 -10.33 10.22
N GLY A 181 -21.52 -9.15 10.53
CA GLY A 181 -20.30 -8.98 11.31
C GLY A 181 -19.00 -9.02 10.54
N ASN A 182 -19.06 -9.18 9.22
CA ASN A 182 -17.87 -9.09 8.40
C ASN A 182 -17.36 -7.64 8.35
N LYS A 183 -16.03 -7.48 8.32
CA LYS A 183 -15.40 -6.17 8.11
C LYS A 183 -15.81 -5.59 6.76
N ILE A 184 -15.92 -4.28 6.72
CA ILE A 184 -16.14 -3.54 5.48
C ILE A 184 -14.76 -3.23 4.89
N PRO A 185 -14.44 -3.71 3.68
CA PRO A 185 -13.21 -3.29 3.01
C PRO A 185 -13.20 -1.76 2.85
N LEU A 186 -12.10 -1.15 3.30
CA LEU A 186 -11.91 0.30 3.32
C LEU A 186 -11.17 0.82 2.11
N LEU A 187 -10.58 -0.06 1.32
CA LEU A 187 -9.73 0.30 0.19
C LEU A 187 -10.20 -0.41 -1.06
N HIS A 188 -10.08 0.29 -2.18
CA HIS A 188 -9.99 -0.36 -3.47
C HIS A 188 -8.63 -1.06 -3.60
N TYR A 189 -8.52 -2.11 -4.42
CA TYR A 189 -7.28 -2.88 -4.51
C TYR A 189 -6.09 -2.03 -4.96
N LYS A 190 -6.32 -1.05 -5.84
CA LYS A 190 -5.32 -0.05 -6.25
C LYS A 190 -4.79 0.78 -5.09
N ASP A 191 -5.68 1.19 -4.19
CA ASP A 191 -5.29 2.00 -3.03
C ASP A 191 -4.53 1.15 -2.01
N ALA A 192 -4.95 -0.10 -1.81
CA ALA A 192 -4.22 -1.07 -0.98
C ALA A 192 -2.80 -1.33 -1.52
N LEU A 193 -2.65 -1.55 -2.83
CA LEU A 193 -1.35 -1.68 -3.49
C LEU A 193 -0.50 -0.43 -3.29
N LYS A 194 -1.08 0.75 -3.51
CA LYS A 194 -0.37 2.03 -3.33
C LYS A 194 0.12 2.24 -1.91
N ILE A 195 -0.66 1.83 -0.90
CA ILE A 195 -0.26 1.88 0.51
C ILE A 195 0.87 0.90 0.76
N ALA A 196 0.73 -0.37 0.34
CA ALA A 196 1.77 -1.38 0.52
C ALA A 196 3.11 -0.96 -0.13
N LEU A 197 3.08 -0.44 -1.36
CA LEU A 197 4.26 0.06 -2.05
C LEU A 197 4.88 1.27 -1.33
N ARG A 198 4.05 2.21 -0.86
CA ARG A 198 4.53 3.38 -0.11
C ARG A 198 5.13 3.00 1.23
N SER A 199 4.56 2.04 1.96
CA SER A 199 5.11 1.53 3.21
C SER A 199 6.47 0.88 2.99
N ARG A 200 6.61 0.07 1.93
CA ARG A 200 7.92 -0.53 1.56
C ARG A 200 8.95 0.51 1.13
N ALA A 201 8.55 1.53 0.36
CA ALA A 201 9.44 2.62 -0.03
C ALA A 201 9.87 3.45 1.19
N TRP A 202 8.93 3.76 2.09
CA TRP A 202 9.22 4.46 3.34
C TRP A 202 10.19 3.68 4.22
N LEU A 203 10.03 2.35 4.33
CA LEU A 203 10.99 1.50 5.03
C LEU A 203 12.39 1.63 4.43
N GLY A 204 12.51 1.57 3.10
CA GLY A 204 13.81 1.74 2.42
C GLY A 204 14.47 3.09 2.71
N HIS A 205 13.69 4.18 2.66
CA HIS A 205 14.17 5.50 3.04
C HIS A 205 14.59 5.58 4.51
N ARG A 206 13.77 5.04 5.42
CA ARG A 206 14.06 5.10 6.85
C ARG A 206 15.29 4.28 7.22
N CYS A 207 15.47 3.11 6.61
CA CYS A 207 16.70 2.33 6.78
C CYS A 207 17.93 3.08 6.28
N TYR A 208 17.82 3.79 5.15
CA TYR A 208 18.93 4.60 4.64
C TYR A 208 19.29 5.74 5.62
N GLU A 209 18.28 6.47 6.13
CA GLU A 209 18.48 7.52 7.14
C GLU A 209 19.17 6.98 8.39
N ILE A 210 18.69 5.85 8.94
CA ILE A 210 19.28 5.23 10.13
C ILE A 210 20.74 4.82 9.90
N LEU A 211 21.06 4.34 8.71
CA LEU A 211 22.43 3.93 8.34
C LEU A 211 23.36 5.13 8.06
N ASP A 212 22.81 6.28 7.69
CA ASP A 212 23.56 7.52 7.44
C ASP A 212 23.88 8.26 8.76
N GLU A 213 23.11 8.01 9.82
CA GLU A 213 23.36 8.57 11.14
C GLU A 213 24.51 7.83 11.85
N GLU A 214 25.50 8.56 12.40
CA GLU A 214 26.58 7.98 13.21
C GLU A 214 26.03 7.50 14.57
N GLN A 215 25.55 6.25 14.60
CA GLN A 215 24.98 5.60 15.79
C GLN A 215 25.66 4.24 16.06
N ASP A 216 25.52 3.72 17.28
CA ASP A 216 25.98 2.37 17.59
C ASP A 216 25.12 1.29 16.92
N ALA A 217 25.70 0.11 16.72
CA ALA A 217 25.04 -0.98 15.99
C ALA A 217 23.75 -1.49 16.67
N ALA A 218 23.64 -1.38 18.00
CA ALA A 218 22.46 -1.85 18.73
C ALA A 218 21.28 -0.89 18.55
N ALA A 219 21.53 0.42 18.62
CA ALA A 219 20.56 1.47 18.37
C ALA A 219 20.07 1.43 16.91
N MET A 220 20.98 1.24 15.94
CA MET A 220 20.61 1.07 14.54
C MET A 220 19.70 -0.15 14.34
N SER A 221 20.08 -1.31 14.92
CA SER A 221 19.30 -2.54 14.80
C SER A 221 17.88 -2.37 15.36
N GLU A 222 17.74 -1.72 16.51
CA GLU A 222 16.45 -1.51 17.15
C GLU A 222 15.56 -0.55 16.33
N GLN A 223 16.13 0.53 15.79
CA GLN A 223 15.37 1.46 14.94
C GLN A 223 14.95 0.83 13.62
N ILE A 224 15.82 0.03 12.99
CA ILE A 224 15.47 -0.72 11.77
C ILE A 224 14.36 -1.74 12.06
N ARG A 225 14.43 -2.43 13.21
CA ARG A 225 13.37 -3.36 13.65
C ARG A 225 12.04 -2.62 13.80
N GLN A 226 12.02 -1.48 14.48
CA GLN A 226 10.81 -0.67 14.67
C GLN A 226 10.24 -0.16 13.33
N ALA A 227 11.09 0.35 12.45
CA ALA A 227 10.68 0.79 11.12
C ALA A 227 10.10 -0.36 10.28
N TYR A 228 10.70 -1.55 10.38
CA TYR A 228 10.17 -2.76 9.74
C TYR A 228 8.78 -3.11 10.28
N GLU A 229 8.59 -3.09 11.59
CA GLU A 229 7.29 -3.40 12.22
C GLU A 229 6.19 -2.43 11.79
N ASP A 230 6.48 -1.13 11.73
CA ASP A 230 5.50 -0.12 11.35
C ASP A 230 5.14 -0.18 9.85
N SER A 231 6.14 -0.45 9.00
CA SER A 231 5.93 -0.76 7.59
C SER A 231 5.08 -2.02 7.41
N ASN A 232 5.37 -3.07 8.19
CA ASN A 232 4.66 -4.34 8.11
C ASN A 232 3.21 -4.20 8.57
N LYS A 233 2.93 -3.50 9.69
CA LYS A 233 1.56 -3.20 10.14
C LYS A 233 0.72 -2.52 9.06
N SER A 234 1.30 -1.56 8.35
CA SER A 234 0.62 -0.85 7.26
C SER A 234 0.37 -1.76 6.05
N THR A 235 1.35 -2.60 5.70
CA THR A 235 1.25 -3.55 4.60
C THR A 235 0.23 -4.66 4.89
N GLU A 236 0.25 -5.22 6.11
CA GLU A 236 -0.73 -6.20 6.58
C GLU A 236 -2.13 -5.62 6.64
N TRP A 237 -2.27 -4.38 7.11
CA TRP A 237 -3.57 -3.69 7.10
C TRP A 237 -4.09 -3.53 5.67
N ALA A 238 -3.26 -3.06 4.73
CA ALA A 238 -3.65 -2.94 3.32
C ALA A 238 -4.04 -4.31 2.72
N ARG A 239 -3.26 -5.36 3.00
CA ARG A 239 -3.56 -6.74 2.60
C ARG A 239 -4.88 -7.23 3.16
N SER A 240 -5.20 -6.91 4.42
CA SER A 240 -6.46 -7.31 5.06
C SER A 240 -7.71 -6.69 4.41
N GLN A 241 -7.55 -5.62 3.61
CA GLN A 241 -8.63 -5.03 2.83
C GLN A 241 -8.92 -5.81 1.54
N LEU A 242 -8.01 -6.69 1.11
CA LEU A 242 -8.11 -7.47 -0.13
C LEU A 242 -8.80 -8.82 0.13
N THR A 243 -10.09 -8.77 0.46
CA THR A 243 -10.82 -9.94 0.99
C THR A 243 -11.31 -10.95 -0.06
N ASP A 244 -11.36 -10.57 -1.35
CA ASP A 244 -11.91 -11.40 -2.43
C ASP A 244 -10.95 -11.41 -3.62
N SER A 245 -10.02 -12.37 -3.60
CA SER A 245 -8.94 -12.47 -4.58
C SER A 245 -9.44 -12.60 -6.01
N ASN A 246 -10.43 -13.46 -6.24
CA ASN A 246 -10.99 -13.70 -7.56
C ASN A 246 -11.70 -12.45 -8.11
N LYS A 247 -12.46 -11.74 -7.27
CA LYS A 247 -13.06 -10.48 -7.69
C LYS A 247 -12.01 -9.43 -8.04
N ILE A 248 -10.96 -9.28 -7.22
CA ILE A 248 -9.89 -8.30 -7.43
C ILE A 248 -9.15 -8.58 -8.75
N ILE A 249 -8.81 -9.84 -9.01
CA ILE A 249 -8.13 -10.24 -10.26
C ILE A 249 -9.03 -9.98 -11.47
N ARG A 250 -10.33 -10.33 -11.37
CA ARG A 250 -11.31 -10.03 -12.44
C ARG A 250 -11.44 -8.53 -12.68
N GLU A 251 -11.48 -7.73 -11.63
CA GLU A 251 -11.55 -6.27 -11.72
C GLU A 251 -10.29 -5.70 -12.41
N CYS A 252 -9.10 -6.15 -12.03
CA CYS A 252 -7.85 -5.77 -12.69
C CYS A 252 -7.82 -6.15 -14.18
N LYS A 253 -8.28 -7.35 -14.54
CA LYS A 253 -8.38 -7.80 -15.93
C LYS A 253 -9.45 -7.01 -16.71
N ALA A 254 -10.56 -6.65 -16.07
CA ALA A 254 -11.63 -5.86 -16.68
C ALA A 254 -11.19 -4.42 -16.97
N GLU A 255 -10.40 -3.81 -16.08
CA GLU A 255 -9.83 -2.49 -16.33
C GLU A 255 -8.88 -2.46 -17.52
N LEU A 256 -8.08 -3.50 -17.72
CA LEU A 256 -7.29 -3.66 -18.96
C LEU A 256 -8.20 -3.67 -20.18
N GLY A 257 -9.33 -4.38 -20.12
CA GLY A 257 -10.34 -4.39 -21.18
C GLY A 257 -10.89 -3.00 -21.48
N ASN A 258 -11.18 -2.21 -20.45
CA ASN A 258 -11.62 -0.81 -20.60
C ASN A 258 -10.53 0.07 -21.20
N GLU A 259 -9.28 -0.03 -20.72
CA GLU A 259 -8.16 0.78 -21.24
C GLU A 259 -7.87 0.44 -22.72
N VAL A 260 -7.92 -0.84 -23.09
CA VAL A 260 -7.80 -1.26 -24.50
C VAL A 260 -8.98 -0.75 -25.32
N PHE A 261 -10.20 -0.83 -24.80
CA PHE A 261 -11.37 -0.27 -25.48
C PHE A 261 -11.23 1.23 -25.73
N ASP A 262 -10.83 2.01 -24.72
CA ASP A 262 -10.60 3.45 -24.82
C ASP A 262 -9.51 3.79 -25.85
N ILE A 263 -8.43 2.99 -25.91
CA ILE A 263 -7.38 3.13 -26.93
C ILE A 263 -7.94 2.90 -28.32
N LEU A 264 -8.75 1.85 -28.51
CA LEU A 264 -9.34 1.50 -29.80
C LEU A 264 -10.40 2.52 -30.24
N GLU A 265 -11.17 3.09 -29.32
CA GLU A 265 -12.14 4.15 -29.61
C GLU A 265 -11.44 5.43 -30.10
N ASN A 266 -10.25 5.72 -29.56
CA ASN A 266 -9.47 6.92 -29.88
C ASN A 266 -8.32 6.66 -30.87
N ILE A 267 -8.42 5.60 -31.68
CA ILE A 267 -7.34 5.12 -32.56
C ILE A 267 -6.77 6.22 -33.48
N TYR A 268 -7.61 7.13 -33.96
CA TYR A 268 -7.20 8.23 -34.85
C TYR A 268 -6.37 9.33 -34.17
N GLN A 269 -6.37 9.37 -32.84
CA GLN A 269 -5.63 10.35 -32.03
C GLN A 269 -4.33 9.78 -31.45
N ILE A 270 -4.06 8.50 -31.68
CA ILE A 270 -2.94 7.78 -31.08
C ILE A 270 -1.94 7.42 -32.18
N ASP A 271 -0.73 7.97 -32.07
CA ASP A 271 0.33 7.75 -33.06
C ASP A 271 0.79 6.30 -33.15
N ASP A 272 0.80 5.59 -32.02
CA ASP A 272 1.25 4.20 -31.92
C ASP A 272 0.35 3.40 -31.00
N VAL A 273 -0.69 2.84 -31.61
CA VAL A 273 -1.73 2.04 -30.95
C VAL A 273 -1.13 0.76 -30.37
N GLN A 274 -0.23 0.11 -31.11
CA GLN A 274 0.40 -1.13 -30.67
C GLN A 274 1.18 -0.90 -29.37
N ARG A 275 2.06 0.11 -29.35
CA ARG A 275 2.81 0.46 -28.14
C ARG A 275 1.89 0.81 -26.98
N LYS A 276 0.78 1.52 -27.21
CA LYS A 276 -0.18 1.88 -26.14
C LYS A 276 -0.89 0.67 -25.55
N VAL A 277 -1.28 -0.27 -26.40
CA VAL A 277 -1.87 -1.54 -25.97
C VAL A 277 -0.84 -2.36 -25.19
N GLU A 278 0.40 -2.47 -25.67
CA GLU A 278 1.51 -3.14 -24.96
C GLU A 278 1.79 -2.50 -23.59
N GLU A 279 1.82 -1.16 -23.50
CA GLU A 279 1.96 -0.43 -22.23
C GLU A 279 0.84 -0.78 -21.24
N ALA A 280 -0.41 -0.88 -21.71
CA ALA A 280 -1.55 -1.26 -20.88
C ALA A 280 -1.43 -2.71 -20.37
N PHE A 281 -1.04 -3.64 -21.25
CA PHE A 281 -0.78 -5.04 -20.89
C PHE A 281 0.31 -5.16 -19.82
N LEU A 282 1.46 -4.52 -20.02
CA LEU A 282 2.58 -4.55 -19.07
C LEU A 282 2.19 -3.92 -17.72
N ARG A 283 1.34 -2.90 -17.72
CA ARG A 283 0.82 -2.31 -16.48
C ARG A 283 -0.07 -3.29 -15.74
N CYS A 284 -1.02 -3.93 -16.43
CA CYS A 284 -1.88 -4.95 -15.84
C CYS A 284 -1.05 -6.12 -15.28
N GLU A 285 -0.06 -6.62 -16.03
CA GLU A 285 0.82 -7.71 -15.59
C GLU A 285 1.60 -7.34 -14.32
N ARG A 286 2.15 -6.12 -14.27
CA ARG A 286 2.83 -5.60 -13.08
C ARG A 286 1.91 -5.55 -11.88
N THR A 287 0.69 -5.03 -12.06
CA THR A 287 -0.31 -4.97 -10.99
C THR A 287 -0.70 -6.36 -10.48
N LEU A 288 -0.88 -7.34 -11.38
CA LEU A 288 -1.16 -8.72 -11.00
C LEU A 288 0.00 -9.35 -10.20
N LYS A 289 1.25 -9.11 -10.61
CA LYS A 289 2.44 -9.55 -9.87
C LYS A 289 2.53 -8.91 -8.47
N GLU A 290 2.22 -7.62 -8.36
CA GLU A 290 2.20 -6.94 -7.05
C GLU A 290 1.09 -7.47 -6.14
N LEU A 291 -0.09 -7.80 -6.70
CA LEU A 291 -1.17 -8.46 -5.97
C LEU A 291 -0.75 -9.86 -5.50
N GLU A 292 -0.05 -10.63 -6.33
CA GLU A 292 0.48 -11.93 -5.96
C GLU A 292 1.47 -11.84 -4.79
N LEU A 293 2.34 -10.81 -4.77
CA LEU A 293 3.23 -10.55 -3.64
C LEU A 293 2.47 -10.21 -2.34
N LEU A 294 1.26 -9.67 -2.45
CA LEU A 294 0.34 -9.48 -1.32
C LEU A 294 -0.48 -10.75 -1.00
N GLY A 295 -0.19 -11.87 -1.65
CA GLY A 295 -0.86 -13.15 -1.42
C GLY A 295 -2.24 -13.26 -2.06
N ILE A 296 -2.55 -12.40 -3.04
CA ILE A 296 -3.77 -12.48 -3.85
C ILE A 296 -3.50 -13.38 -5.05
N ARG A 297 -4.17 -14.53 -5.10
CA ARG A 297 -4.01 -15.53 -6.16
C ARG A 297 -5.36 -15.88 -6.75
N GLU A 298 -5.36 -16.27 -8.02
CA GLU A 298 -6.54 -16.82 -8.67
C GLU A 298 -6.80 -18.18 -8.03
N GLU A 299 -7.91 -18.31 -7.32
CA GLU A 299 -8.32 -19.60 -6.79
C GLU A 299 -8.97 -20.35 -7.95
N GLU A 300 -8.45 -21.53 -8.27
CA GLU A 300 -9.06 -22.42 -9.26
C GLU A 300 -10.47 -22.77 -8.77
N GLU A 301 -11.50 -22.26 -9.45
CA GLU A 301 -12.88 -22.71 -9.21
C GLU A 301 -12.92 -24.21 -9.56
N GLU A 302 -13.11 -25.07 -8.57
CA GLU A 302 -13.36 -26.50 -8.82
C GLU A 302 -14.48 -26.62 -9.88
N PRO A 303 -14.30 -27.47 -10.90
CA PRO A 303 -15.27 -27.57 -11.98
C PRO A 303 -16.62 -27.99 -11.40
N ARG A 304 -17.61 -27.10 -11.53
CA ARG A 304 -19.00 -27.35 -11.11
C ARG A 304 -19.44 -28.71 -11.62
N GLN A 305 -19.58 -29.68 -10.72
CA GLN A 305 -20.13 -31.00 -11.04
C GLN A 305 -21.46 -30.78 -11.76
N LYS A 306 -21.49 -31.20 -13.03
CA LYS A 306 -22.70 -31.19 -13.86
C LYS A 306 -23.77 -31.95 -13.08
N ARG A 307 -24.78 -31.24 -12.59
CA ARG A 307 -25.99 -31.87 -12.04
C ARG A 307 -26.61 -32.66 -13.20
N ASN A 308 -26.56 -33.99 -13.09
CA ASN A 308 -27.29 -34.86 -14.01
C ASN A 308 -28.77 -34.45 -13.96
N PRO A 309 -29.44 -34.26 -15.11
CA PRO A 309 -30.87 -34.04 -15.11
C PRO A 309 -31.53 -35.29 -14.55
N VAL A 310 -32.25 -35.13 -13.44
CA VAL A 310 -33.17 -36.15 -12.95
C VAL A 310 -34.28 -36.28 -14.00
N VAL A 311 -34.21 -37.34 -14.80
CA VAL A 311 -35.33 -37.77 -15.63
C VAL A 311 -36.36 -38.34 -14.66
N VAL A 312 -37.43 -37.56 -14.42
CA VAL A 312 -38.63 -38.07 -13.77
C VAL A 312 -39.41 -38.81 -14.87
N VAL A 313 -39.53 -40.13 -14.73
CA VAL A 313 -40.41 -40.99 -15.53
C VAL A 313 -41.75 -41.09 -14.83
#